data_AF-A0A967YCL3-F1
#
_entry.id   AF-A0A967YCL3-F1
#
_cell.length_a   1.000
_cell.length_b   1.000
_cell.length_c   1.000
_cell.angle_alpha   90.00
_cell.angle_beta   90.00
_cell.angle_gamma   90.00
#
_symmetry.space_group_name_H-M   'P 1'
#
loop_
_entity.id
_entity.type
_entity.pdbx_description
1 polymer ?
#
loop_
_entity_poly.entity_id
_entity_poly.type
_entity_poly.pdbx_seq_one_letter_code
_entity_poly.pdbx_strand_id
1 'polypeptide(L)'
;MIIAKIVPIAGQADFLSLHYNIYFGIDLIGSWYKIFTVPIVGLIFLIINICLIVVLYQREKFLSYFLAASNFLISLGLFVALTLIVLLNI
;
A
#
# COMPACT_ATOMS: atom_id res chain seq x y z
N MET A 1 -34.05 -28.13 -22.43
CA MET A 1 -33.52 -26.76 -22.26
C MET A 1 -33.31 -26.46 -20.77
N ILE A 2 -32.43 -27.19 -20.06
CA ILE A 2 -32.11 -26.93 -18.63
C ILE A 2 -30.60 -27.14 -18.31
N ILE A 3 -29.77 -27.60 -19.24
CA ILE A 3 -28.37 -28.02 -18.94
C ILE A 3 -27.38 -26.82 -18.95
N ALA A 4 -27.80 -25.62 -19.34
CA ALA A 4 -26.90 -24.46 -19.49
C ALA A 4 -26.57 -23.69 -18.20
N LYS A 5 -26.87 -24.24 -17.00
CA LYS A 5 -26.66 -23.54 -15.72
C LYS A 5 -25.68 -24.24 -14.78
N ILE A 6 -24.71 -25.00 -15.29
CA ILE A 6 -23.64 -25.59 -14.46
C ILE A 6 -22.30 -25.68 -15.22
N VAL A 7 -21.92 -24.60 -15.91
CA VAL A 7 -20.50 -24.42 -16.26
C VAL A 7 -19.96 -23.38 -15.28
N PRO A 8 -19.20 -23.76 -14.25
CA PRO A 8 -18.37 -22.79 -13.55
C PRO A 8 -17.32 -22.37 -14.57
N ILE A 9 -17.44 -21.14 -15.07
CA ILE A 9 -16.38 -20.50 -15.86
C ILE A 9 -15.25 -20.23 -14.86
N ALA A 10 -14.50 -21.29 -14.56
CA ALA A 10 -13.16 -21.22 -13.99
C ALA A 10 -12.28 -20.58 -15.06
N GLY A 11 -12.31 -19.24 -15.15
CA GLY A 11 -11.71 -18.56 -16.30
C GLY A 11 -11.82 -17.04 -16.35
N GLN A 12 -12.21 -16.35 -15.28
CA GLN A 12 -11.95 -14.92 -15.16
C GLN A 12 -11.22 -14.67 -13.85
N ALA A 13 -9.90 -14.55 -13.97
CA ALA A 13 -9.02 -14.03 -12.94
C ALA A 13 -9.60 -12.72 -12.39
N ASP A 14 -9.91 -12.70 -11.10
CA ASP A 14 -9.77 -11.59 -10.16
C ASP A 14 -10.04 -10.17 -10.67
N PHE A 15 -11.14 -9.95 -11.40
CA PHE A 15 -11.67 -8.60 -11.58
C PHE A 15 -12.57 -8.25 -10.41
N LEU A 16 -11.95 -8.04 -9.24
CA LEU A 16 -12.61 -7.32 -8.16
C LEU A 16 -12.75 -5.87 -8.63
N SER A 17 -13.97 -5.36 -8.80
CA SER A 17 -14.20 -3.95 -9.13
C SER A 17 -13.81 -3.08 -7.93
N LEU A 18 -12.68 -2.38 -8.01
CA LEU A 18 -12.20 -1.51 -6.92
C LEU A 18 -12.91 -0.14 -6.84
N HIS A 19 -13.58 0.32 -7.89
CA HIS A 19 -14.22 1.65 -7.90
C HIS A 19 -15.58 1.62 -8.61
N TYR A 20 -16.63 2.11 -7.95
CA TYR A 20 -17.97 2.27 -8.54
C TYR A 20 -18.37 3.75 -8.45
N ASN A 21 -18.32 4.47 -9.56
CA ASN A 21 -18.82 5.84 -9.65
C ASN A 21 -20.23 5.83 -10.27
N ILE A 22 -21.19 6.43 -9.58
CA ILE A 22 -22.62 6.44 -9.95
C ILE A 22 -22.86 7.16 -11.29
N TYR A 23 -21.95 8.06 -11.70
CA TYR A 23 -22.06 8.85 -12.94
C TYR A 23 -21.34 8.26 -14.16
N PHE A 24 -20.30 7.42 -13.99
CA PHE A 24 -19.42 6.98 -15.09
C PHE A 24 -19.18 5.45 -15.17
N GLY A 25 -19.61 4.66 -14.17
CA GLY A 25 -19.33 3.22 -14.14
C GLY A 25 -17.93 2.89 -13.59
N ILE A 26 -17.33 1.78 -14.06
CA ILE A 26 -15.98 1.32 -13.68
C ILE A 26 -14.96 2.14 -14.46
N ASP A 27 -14.49 3.25 -13.90
CA ASP A 27 -13.57 4.17 -14.60
C ASP A 27 -12.10 3.70 -14.61
N LEU A 28 -11.73 2.75 -13.76
CA LEU A 28 -10.37 2.22 -13.66
C LEU A 28 -10.37 0.70 -13.52
N ILE A 29 -10.13 0.00 -14.63
CA ILE A 29 -9.61 -1.37 -14.61
C ILE A 29 -8.09 -1.27 -14.37
N GLY A 30 -7.73 -0.80 -13.17
CA GLY A 30 -6.36 -0.77 -12.70
C GLY A 30 -6.07 -2.05 -11.93
N SER A 31 -4.92 -2.69 -12.19
CA SER A 31 -4.57 -3.89 -11.45
C SER A 31 -4.48 -3.61 -9.95
N TRP A 32 -5.22 -4.38 -9.16
CA TRP A 32 -5.34 -4.26 -7.69
C TRP A 32 -4.00 -4.12 -6.95
N TYR A 33 -2.93 -4.67 -7.51
CA TYR A 33 -1.58 -4.59 -6.95
C TYR A 33 -1.01 -3.16 -6.92
N LYS A 34 -1.54 -2.22 -7.73
CA LYS A 34 -1.04 -0.84 -7.78
C LYS A 34 -1.30 -0.06 -6.50
N ILE A 35 -2.29 -0.43 -5.70
CA ILE A 35 -2.54 0.19 -4.39
C ILE A 35 -1.44 -0.17 -3.40
N PHE A 36 -0.79 -1.33 -3.58
CA PHE A 36 0.25 -1.82 -2.69
C PHE A 36 1.64 -1.22 -2.97
N THR A 37 1.86 -0.49 -4.08
CA THR A 37 3.17 0.09 -4.36
C THR A 37 3.59 1.12 -3.33
N VAL A 38 2.68 2.01 -2.92
CA VAL A 38 2.93 3.03 -1.89
C VAL A 38 3.33 2.40 -0.54
N PRO A 39 2.57 1.45 0.04
CA PRO A 39 2.97 0.80 1.29
C PRO A 39 4.26 -0.01 1.16
N ILE A 40 4.49 -0.69 0.03
CA ILE A 40 5.74 -1.46 -0.18
C ILE A 40 6.96 -0.54 -0.19
N VAL A 41 6.92 0.56 -0.94
CA VAL A 41 8.03 1.52 -0.98
C VAL A 41 8.24 2.16 0.38
N GLY A 42 7.16 2.53 1.07
CA GLY A 42 7.23 3.06 2.44
C GLY A 42 7.87 2.08 3.43
N LEU A 43 7.52 0.79 3.36
CA LEU A 43 8.11 -0.27 4.17
C LEU A 43 9.61 -0.45 3.91
N ILE A 44 10.01 -0.48 2.63
CA ILE A 44 11.43 -0.60 2.27
C ILE A 44 12.22 0.58 2.84
N PHE A 45 11.70 1.79 2.70
CA PHE A 45 12.35 3.00 3.23
C PHE A 45 12.48 2.97 4.76
N LEU A 46 11.46 2.46 5.45
CA LEU A 46 11.49 2.27 6.90
C LEU A 46 12.55 1.26 7.34
N ILE A 47 12.64 0.12 6.67
CA ILE A 47 13.63 -0.92 6.98
C ILE A 47 15.05 -0.37 6.82
N ILE A 48 15.30 0.37 5.74
CA ILE A 48 16.61 0.99 5.49
C ILE A 48 16.95 1.99 6.60
N ASN A 49 16.02 2.86 6.99
CA ASN A 49 16.24 3.83 8.07
C ASN A 49 16.51 3.15 9.40
N ILE A 50 15.76 2.10 9.75
CA ILE A 50 15.97 1.34 10.98
C ILE A 50 17.35 0.68 10.98
N CYS A 51 17.76 0.08 9.85
CA CYS A 51 19.09 -0.50 9.70
C CYS A 51 20.20 0.54 9.92
N LEU A 52 20.06 1.72 9.32
CA LEU A 52 21.00 2.84 9.52
C LEU A 52 21.05 3.28 10.99
N ILE A 53 19.90 3.43 11.64
CA ILE A 53 19.81 3.79 13.06
C ILE A 53 20.57 2.76 13.91
N VAL A 54 20.35 1.46 13.71
CA VAL A 54 21.02 0.39 14.48
C VAL A 54 22.53 0.40 14.29
N VAL A 55 23.00 0.59 13.04
CA VAL A 55 24.44 0.65 12.74
C VAL A 55 25.09 1.90 13.34
N LEU A 56 24.41 3.05 13.28
CA LEU A 56 24.94 4.32 13.78
C LEU A 56 24.80 4.49 15.30
N TYR A 57 23.89 3.76 15.96
CA TYR A 57 23.63 3.89 17.40
C TYR A 57 24.89 3.70 18.26
N GLN A 58 25.76 2.76 17.86
CA GLN A 58 27.01 2.45 18.56
C GLN A 58 28.10 3.51 18.32
N ARG A 59 28.02 4.24 17.19
CA ARG A 59 29.04 5.22 16.76
C ARG A 59 28.69 6.64 17.20
N GLU A 60 27.48 7.07 16.90
CA GLU A 60 27.02 8.46 17.04
C GLU A 60 25.58 8.50 17.56
N LYS A 61 25.43 8.46 18.88
CA LYS A 61 24.11 8.43 19.54
C LYS A 61 23.23 9.60 19.15
N PHE A 62 23.80 10.81 19.05
CA PHE A 62 23.05 12.01 18.67
C PHE A 62 22.43 11.88 17.26
N LEU A 63 23.23 11.47 16.27
CA LEU A 63 22.75 11.25 14.91
C LEU A 63 21.69 10.15 14.85
N SER A 64 21.88 9.08 15.63
CA SER A 64 20.93 7.97 15.73
C SER A 64 19.58 8.42 16.31
N TYR A 65 19.56 9.27 17.32
CA TYR A 65 18.31 9.82 17.88
C TYR A 65 17.63 10.77 16.90
N PHE A 66 18.39 11.61 16.20
CA PHE A 66 17.85 12.49 15.16
C PHE A 66 17.20 11.68 14.03
N LEU A 67 17.89 10.67 13.51
CA LEU A 67 17.37 9.76 12.49
C LEU A 67 16.13 9.00 12.98
N ALA A 68 16.10 8.55 14.24
CA ALA A 68 14.94 7.91 14.82
C ALA A 68 13.72 8.85 14.89
N ALA A 69 13.92 10.11 15.30
CA ALA A 69 12.85 11.11 15.33
C ALA A 69 12.33 11.44 13.91
N SER A 70 13.22 11.63 12.94
CA SER A 70 12.82 11.81 11.54
C SER A 70 12.07 10.60 10.99
N ASN A 71 12.53 9.39 11.28
CA ASN A 71 11.89 8.15 10.84
C ASN A 71 10.48 8.00 11.44
N PHE A 72 10.27 8.43 12.69
CA PHE A 72 8.95 8.48 13.31
C PHE A 72 8.00 9.43 12.58
N LEU A 73 8.46 10.65 12.24
CA LEU A 73 7.65 11.62 11.50
C LEU A 73 7.26 11.11 10.10
N ILE A 74 8.20 10.50 9.38
CA ILE A 74 7.95 9.89 8.06
C ILE A 74 6.94 8.76 8.17
N SER A 75 7.05 7.91 9.21
CA SER A 75 6.11 6.82 9.46
C SER A 75 4.69 7.33 9.71
N LEU A 76 4.55 8.44 10.45
CA LEU A 76 3.26 9.08 10.71
C LEU A 76 2.65 9.63 9.42
N GLY A 77 3.45 10.27 8.57
CA GLY A 77 3.01 10.71 7.23
C GLY A 77 2.57 9.55 6.34
N LEU A 78 3.32 8.45 6.31
CA LEU A 78 2.95 7.22 5.59
C LEU A 78 1.64 6.63 6.11
N PHE A 79 1.43 6.61 7.42
CA PHE A 79 0.20 6.13 8.02
C PHE A 79 -1.03 6.96 7.59
N VAL A 80 -0.90 8.29 7.60
CA VAL A 80 -1.95 9.19 7.12
C VAL A 80 -2.22 8.97 5.63
N ALA A 81 -1.16 8.88 4.81
CA ALA A 81 -1.29 8.63 3.37
C ALA A 81 -2.01 7.31 3.07
N LEU A 82 -1.65 6.23 3.77
CA LEU A 82 -2.31 4.93 3.61
C LEU A 82 -3.78 4.96 4.06
N THR A 83 -4.06 5.64 5.17
CA THR A 83 -5.44 5.81 5.65
C THR A 83 -6.29 6.56 4.62
N LEU A 84 -5.74 7.61 4.02
CA LEU A 84 -6.42 8.37 2.96
C LEU A 84 -6.61 7.53 1.69
N ILE A 85 -5.64 6.73 1.28
CA ILE A 85 -5.79 5.83 0.12
C ILE A 85 -6.96 4.87 0.34
N VAL A 86 -7.07 4.27 1.52
CA VAL A 86 -8.17 3.35 1.86
C VAL A 86 -9.50 4.10 1.96
N LEU A 87 -9.53 5.26 2.63
CA LEU A 87 -10.77 6.01 2.87
C LEU A 87 -11.32 6.65 1.59
N LEU A 88 -10.45 7.22 0.77
CA LEU A 88 -10.80 7.84 -0.50
C LEU A 88 -10.99 6.80 -1.61
N ASN A 89 -10.60 5.55 -1.37
CA ASN A 89 -10.68 4.44 -2.31
C ASN A 89 -10.16 4.80 -3.70
N ILE A 90 -9.03 5.52 -3.79
CA ILE A 90 -8.36 5.86 -5.07
C ILE A 90 -7.67 4.62 -5.64
#